data_AF-A0A6J7ZIR9-F1
#
_entry.id   AF-A0A6J7ZIR9-F1
#
_cell.length_a   1.000
_cell.length_b   1.000
_cell.length_c   1.000
_cell.angle_alpha   90.00
_cell.angle_beta   90.00
_cell.angle_gamma   90.00
#
_symmetry.space_group_name_H-M   'P 1'
#
loop_
_entity.id
_entity.type
_entity.pdbx_description
1 polymer ?
#
loop_
_entity_poly.entity_id
_entity_poly.type
_entity_poly.pdbx_seq_one_letter_code
_entity_poly.pdbx_strand_id
1 'polypeptide(L)'
;MTNSKITGKTLNPNPEHRSDGSELIPAEIPTNDPQSPDIAAETGYTKDDEGLLNNFAVEPDIYPSEYPSTRQQKRYIFLGAGAVLFVVILLMITFSVS
;
A
#
# COMPACT_ATOMS: atom_id res chain seq x y z
N MET A 1 -56.45 28.05 12.46
CA MET A 1 -55.06 28.15 12.93
C MET A 1 -55.03 27.77 14.40
N THR A 2 -54.76 26.50 14.70
CA THR A 2 -54.68 25.97 16.07
C THR A 2 -53.24 25.54 16.31
N ASN A 3 -52.49 26.33 17.08
CA ASN A 3 -51.12 26.00 17.46
C ASN A 3 -51.13 24.92 18.54
N SER A 4 -50.77 23.69 18.17
CA SER A 4 -50.54 22.61 19.13
C SER A 4 -49.22 22.86 19.85
N LYS A 5 -49.30 23.15 21.16
CA LYS A 5 -48.16 23.24 22.07
C LYS A 5 -47.41 21.90 22.06
N ILE A 6 -46.20 21.87 21.51
CA ILE A 6 -45.31 20.71 21.57
C ILE A 6 -44.85 20.59 23.02
N THR A 7 -45.45 19.64 23.76
CA THR A 7 -44.93 19.22 25.07
C THR A 7 -43.67 18.41 24.82
N GLY A 8 -42.52 19.09 24.89
CA GLY A 8 -41.22 18.43 24.90
C GLY A 8 -41.14 17.52 26.13
N LYS A 9 -40.94 16.23 25.90
CA LYS A 9 -40.55 15.27 26.94
C LYS A 9 -39.25 15.80 27.54
N THR A 10 -39.31 16.31 28.77
CA THR A 10 -38.12 16.68 29.54
C THR A 10 -37.32 15.39 29.74
N LEU A 11 -36.36 15.16 28.86
CA LEU A 11 -35.35 14.13 29.03
C LEU A 11 -34.62 14.52 30.31
N ASN A 12 -34.87 13.76 31.37
CA ASN A 12 -34.12 13.84 32.62
C ASN A 12 -32.65 13.72 32.21
N PRO A 13 -31.83 14.77 32.31
CA PRO A 13 -30.45 14.68 31.90
C PRO A 13 -29.77 13.85 32.98
N ASN A 14 -29.68 12.54 32.79
CA ASN A 14 -28.77 11.75 33.58
C ASN A 14 -27.38 12.36 33.30
N PRO A 15 -26.73 13.01 34.28
CA PRO A 15 -25.49 13.73 34.03
C PRO A 15 -24.33 12.79 33.65
N GLU A 16 -24.55 11.48 33.74
CA GLU A 16 -23.55 10.42 33.59
C GLU A 16 -23.19 10.06 32.14
N HIS A 17 -23.78 10.72 31.13
CA HIS A 17 -23.40 10.51 29.73
C HIS A 17 -23.06 11.81 29.01
N ARG A 18 -22.35 12.70 29.70
CA ARG A 18 -21.64 13.80 29.06
C ARG A 18 -20.29 13.26 28.61
N SER A 19 -20.12 13.13 27.30
CA SER A 19 -18.83 12.88 26.64
C SER A 19 -17.76 13.75 27.30
N ASP A 20 -16.84 13.11 27.99
CA ASP A 20 -15.78 13.74 28.79
C ASP A 20 -14.48 13.86 27.99
N GLY A 21 -14.49 13.40 26.73
CA GLY A 21 -13.33 13.34 25.86
C GLY A 21 -12.42 12.15 26.14
N SER A 22 -12.70 11.34 27.17
CA SER A 22 -11.93 10.13 27.49
C SER A 22 -12.12 9.05 26.42
N GLU A 23 -13.25 9.04 25.71
CA GLU A 23 -13.48 8.18 24.55
C GLU A 23 -12.62 8.54 23.31
N LEU A 24 -12.00 9.72 23.30
CA LEU A 24 -11.08 10.15 22.24
C LEU A 24 -9.64 9.77 22.52
N ILE A 25 -9.38 9.24 23.72
CA ILE A 25 -8.08 8.68 24.06
C ILE A 25 -8.06 7.29 23.43
N PRO A 26 -7.18 7.05 22.43
CA PRO A 26 -7.05 5.71 21.86
C PRO A 26 -6.76 4.72 22.98
N ALA A 27 -7.38 3.54 22.96
CA ALA A 27 -7.19 2.50 23.97
C ALA A 27 -5.78 1.86 23.94
N GLU A 28 -4.83 2.50 23.27
CA GLU A 28 -3.47 2.06 23.07
C GLU A 28 -2.69 2.21 24.38
N ILE A 29 -2.72 1.14 25.18
CA ILE A 29 -1.79 0.95 26.28
C ILE A 29 -0.41 0.75 25.64
N PRO A 30 0.63 1.50 26.00
CA PRO A 30 1.97 1.23 25.53
C PRO A 30 2.37 -0.17 26.01
N THR A 31 2.33 -1.14 25.12
CA THR A 31 2.94 -2.45 25.32
C THR A 31 4.45 -2.22 25.33
N ASN A 32 4.99 -1.90 26.51
CA ASN A 32 6.42 -2.10 26.79
C ASN A 32 6.66 -3.62 26.87
N ASP A 33 6.50 -4.31 25.75
CA ASP A 33 7.07 -5.63 25.57
C ASP A 33 8.49 -5.42 25.04
N PRO A 34 9.55 -5.62 25.86
CA PRO A 34 10.93 -5.52 25.42
C PRO A 34 11.28 -6.58 24.36
N GLN A 35 10.32 -7.43 23.99
CA GLN A 35 10.46 -8.48 23.01
C GLN A 35 9.37 -8.42 21.93
N SER A 36 8.98 -7.23 21.49
CA SER A 36 8.71 -7.10 20.06
C SER A 36 10.08 -6.96 19.42
N PRO A 37 10.57 -7.96 18.67
CA PRO A 37 11.63 -7.66 17.73
C PRO A 37 11.17 -6.45 16.92
N ASP A 38 12.11 -5.71 16.37
CA ASP A 38 11.88 -4.90 15.19
C ASP A 38 11.38 -5.85 14.07
N ILE A 39 10.17 -6.38 14.19
CA ILE A 39 9.38 -6.86 13.10
C ILE A 39 8.97 -5.56 12.45
N ALA A 40 9.92 -5.02 11.69
CA ALA A 40 9.72 -4.01 10.68
C ALA A 40 8.33 -4.25 10.13
N ALA A 41 7.41 -3.33 10.45
CA ALA A 41 5.98 -3.43 10.23
C ALA A 41 5.69 -4.40 9.09
N GLU A 42 5.43 -5.66 9.45
CA GLU A 42 5.14 -6.68 8.47
C GLU A 42 3.83 -6.18 7.87
N THR A 43 3.87 -5.63 6.65
CA THR A 43 2.76 -4.95 5.96
C THR A 43 2.65 -3.42 6.15
N GLY A 44 3.66 -2.65 5.72
CA GLY A 44 3.40 -1.42 4.93
C GLY A 44 2.95 -0.14 5.65
N TYR A 45 3.07 -0.04 6.98
CA TYR A 45 2.77 1.19 7.73
C TYR A 45 4.00 1.75 8.45
N THR A 46 4.06 3.07 8.57
CA THR A 46 5.09 3.79 9.33
C THR A 46 4.57 4.15 10.74
N LYS A 47 5.46 4.47 11.68
CA LYS A 47 5.10 5.09 12.98
C LYS A 47 5.72 6.48 13.07
N ASP A 48 5.10 7.39 13.82
CA ASP A 48 5.67 8.71 14.10
C ASP A 48 6.57 8.71 15.34
N ASP A 49 7.19 9.86 15.64
CA ASP A 49 8.11 10.06 16.78
C ASP A 49 7.40 9.88 18.15
N GLU A 50 6.07 9.91 18.17
CA GLU A 50 5.22 9.70 19.35
C GLU A 50 4.77 8.21 19.46
N GLY A 51 5.12 7.38 18.48
CA GLY A 51 4.80 5.95 18.42
C GLY A 51 3.41 5.64 17.85
N LEU A 52 2.68 6.64 17.38
CA LEU A 52 1.36 6.49 16.75
C LEU A 52 1.50 5.96 15.32
N LEU A 53 0.50 5.20 14.88
CA LEU A 53 0.41 4.70 13.51
C LEU A 53 0.31 5.88 12.53
N ASN A 54 1.28 5.94 11.61
CA ASN A 54 1.31 6.95 10.57
C ASN A 54 0.70 6.39 9.28
N ASN A 55 -0.26 7.12 8.70
CA ASN A 55 -0.97 6.76 7.47
C ASN A 55 -0.20 7.15 6.18
N PHE A 56 1.10 7.44 6.30
CA PHE A 56 1.98 7.56 5.14
C PHE A 56 2.50 6.18 4.73
N ALA A 57 2.48 5.94 3.41
CA ALA A 57 3.04 4.73 2.82
C ALA A 57 4.54 4.63 3.12
N VAL A 58 5.01 3.41 3.39
CA VAL A 58 6.43 3.09 3.44
C VAL A 58 7.00 3.28 2.02
N GLU A 59 8.04 4.10 1.88
CA GLU A 59 8.75 4.21 0.61
C GLU A 59 9.46 2.89 0.31
N PRO A 60 9.20 2.25 -0.85
CA PRO A 60 9.85 1.00 -1.18
C PRO A 60 11.33 1.22 -1.46
N ASP A 61 12.15 0.22 -1.15
CA ASP A 61 13.56 0.23 -1.52
C ASP A 61 13.73 0.39 -3.04
N ILE A 62 14.55 1.37 -3.42
CA ILE A 62 14.88 1.61 -4.83
C ILE A 62 15.96 0.61 -5.24
N TYR A 63 15.64 -0.30 -6.17
CA TYR A 63 16.61 -1.20 -6.79
C TYR A 63 17.15 -0.59 -8.09
N PRO A 64 18.40 -0.07 -8.12
CA PRO A 64 18.96 0.47 -9.35
C PRO A 64 19.14 -0.63 -10.39
N SER A 65 18.84 -0.31 -11.65
CA SER A 65 19.08 -1.25 -12.74
C SER A 65 20.58 -1.39 -13.01
N GLU A 66 21.12 -2.60 -12.89
CA GLU A 66 22.50 -2.89 -13.27
C GLU A 66 22.62 -3.13 -14.78
N TYR A 67 23.73 -2.66 -15.36
CA TYR A 67 24.05 -2.95 -16.76
C TYR A 67 24.26 -4.47 -16.94
N PRO A 68 23.76 -5.09 -18.02
CA PRO A 68 23.85 -6.53 -18.20
C PRO A 68 25.31 -7.01 -18.26
N SER A 69 25.57 -8.14 -17.60
CA SER A 69 26.86 -8.82 -17.67
C SER A 69 27.22 -9.22 -19.11
N THR A 70 28.51 -9.42 -19.39
CA THR A 70 28.99 -9.84 -20.73
C THR A 70 28.34 -11.14 -21.21
N ARG A 71 28.02 -12.06 -20.29
CA ARG A 71 27.28 -13.29 -20.59
C ARG A 71 25.84 -13.01 -21.01
N GLN A 72 25.14 -12.12 -20.30
CA GLN A 72 23.76 -11.72 -20.65
C GLN A 72 23.72 -11.01 -22.00
N GLN A 73 24.67 -10.10 -22.26
CA GLN A 73 24.77 -9.41 -23.55
C GLN A 73 24.91 -10.40 -24.73
N LYS A 74 25.82 -11.39 -24.61
CA LYS A 74 25.96 -12.44 -25.64
C LYS A 74 24.67 -13.23 -25.85
N ARG A 75 23.95 -13.54 -24.76
CA ARG A 75 22.67 -14.24 -24.84
C ARG A 75 21.61 -13.39 -25.55
N TYR A 76 21.55 -12.09 -25.28
CA TYR A 76 20.64 -11.17 -25.96
C TYR A 76 20.96 -11.04 -27.45
N ILE A 77 22.24 -10.98 -27.82
CA ILE A 77 22.65 -10.99 -29.24
C ILE A 77 22.18 -12.27 -29.92
N PHE A 78 22.35 -13.43 -29.27
CA PHE A 78 21.91 -14.71 -29.82
C PHE A 78 20.38 -14.77 -29.98
N LEU A 79 19.62 -14.34 -28.97
CA LEU A 79 18.16 -14.28 -29.06
C LEU A 79 17.70 -13.31 -30.16
N GLY A 80 18.33 -12.14 -30.25
CA GLY A 80 18.04 -11.14 -31.29
C GLY A 80 18.31 -11.69 -32.69
N ALA A 81 19.45 -12.35 -32.89
CA ALA A 81 19.79 -12.99 -34.16
C ALA A 81 18.76 -14.08 -34.55
N GLY A 82 18.35 -14.91 -33.58
CA GLY A 82 17.31 -15.91 -33.79
C GLY A 82 15.96 -15.31 -34.16
N ALA A 83 15.55 -14.24 -33.49
CA ALA A 83 14.30 -13.53 -33.79
C ALA A 83 14.32 -12.92 -35.21
N VAL A 84 15.42 -12.27 -35.59
CA VAL A 84 15.59 -11.70 -36.94
C VAL A 84 15.53 -12.79 -38.01
N LEU A 85 16.28 -13.89 -37.81
CA LEU A 85 16.28 -15.03 -38.73
C LEU A 85 14.87 -15.61 -38.91
N PHE A 86 14.13 -15.78 -37.81
CA PHE A 86 12.76 -16.27 -37.84
C PHE A 86 11.84 -15.36 -38.67
N VAL A 87 11.91 -14.04 -38.46
CA VAL A 87 11.11 -13.07 -39.24
C VAL A 87 11.47 -13.12 -40.73
N VAL A 88 12.76 -13.18 -41.08
CA VAL A 88 13.20 -13.28 -42.48
C VAL A 88 12.67 -14.54 -43.15
N ILE A 89 12.71 -15.68 -42.46
CA ILE A 89 12.15 -16.94 -42.96
C ILE A 89 10.64 -16.81 -43.19
N LEU A 90 9.90 -16.23 -42.24
CA LEU A 90 8.47 -15.99 -42.42
C LEU A 90 8.20 -15.14 -43.66
N LEU A 91 8.93 -14.05 -43.83
CA LEU A 91 8.77 -13.19 -45.01
C LEU A 91 9.06 -13.96 -46.30
N MET A 92 10.15 -14.74 -46.36
CA MET A 92 10.44 -15.56 -47.53
C MET A 92 9.34 -16.56 -47.86
N ILE A 93 8.75 -17.22 -46.85
CA ILE A 93 7.62 -18.13 -47.06
C ILE A 93 6.42 -17.36 -47.62
N THR A 94 6.09 -16.18 -47.07
CA THR A 94 4.96 -15.38 -47.56
C THR A 94 5.13 -14.96 -49.02
N PHE A 95 6.33 -14.54 -49.42
CA PHE A 95 6.61 -14.20 -50.82
C PHE A 95 6.65 -15.43 -51.74
N SER A 96 7.08 -16.59 -51.24
CA SER A 96 7.15 -17.82 -52.05
C SER A 96 5.77 -18.42 -52.36
N VAL A 97 4.75 -18.10 -51.57
CA VAL A 97 3.38 -18.63 -51.72
C VAL A 97 2.45 -17.61 -52.39
N SER A 98 2.86 -16.34 -52.51
CA SER A 98 2.13 -15.30 -53.25
C SER A 98 2.28 -15.45 -54.75
#